data_AF-A0A101ISB8-F1
#
_entry.id   AF-A0A101ISB8-F1
#
_cell.length_a   1.000
_cell.length_b   1.000
_cell.length_c   1.000
_cell.angle_alpha   90.00
_cell.angle_beta   90.00
_cell.angle_gamma   90.00
#
_symmetry.space_group_name_H-M   'P 1'
#
loop_
_entity.id
_entity.type
_entity.pdbx_description
1 polymer ?
#
loop_
_entity_poly.entity_id
_entity_poly.type
_entity_poly.pdbx_seq_one_letter_code
_entity_poly.pdbx_strand_id
1 'polypeptide(L)'
;MGIRQVLPHRFTRRGEDVSRDLRVLSPGFGRESILHIGHTIRFYQMHTPGAPIRGIEMGQNILNLLRQEHAKMLMQLGELQQREIRDRAELFKEMKNTLLPHMAGEERVFYPRLEEQGLHDLVTGSREEHKIIQALIDRLNNISTADEEDWVDVMSQLQEAVRGHVDREEKTVFPEARQKIDDALLLRIGNRFEEAKGKAHLRPLR
;
A
#
# COMPACT_ATOMS: atom_id res chain seq x y z
N MET A 1 -48.73 9.17 -49.04
CA MET A 1 -50.01 8.44 -49.26
C MET A 1 -50.21 7.48 -48.08
N GLY A 2 -51.37 7.54 -47.41
CA GLY A 2 -51.87 6.64 -46.33
C GLY A 2 -51.24 6.87 -44.93
N ILE A 3 -51.77 7.63 -43.94
CA ILE A 3 -53.10 7.86 -43.32
C ILE A 3 -53.45 6.86 -42.18
N ARG A 4 -53.31 7.34 -40.91
CA ARG A 4 -54.18 7.16 -39.70
C ARG A 4 -54.15 5.80 -38.93
N GLN A 5 -54.36 5.67 -37.60
CA GLN A 5 -54.82 6.55 -36.49
C GLN A 5 -54.72 5.82 -35.10
N VAL A 6 -54.47 6.57 -33.99
CA VAL A 6 -55.26 6.68 -32.70
C VAL A 6 -55.33 5.47 -31.74
N LEU A 7 -55.36 5.55 -30.39
CA LEU A 7 -55.19 6.51 -29.26
C LEU A 7 -55.09 5.61 -27.98
N PRO A 8 -54.58 6.10 -26.82
CA PRO A 8 -54.59 5.36 -25.55
C PRO A 8 -55.84 5.62 -24.68
N HIS A 9 -56.26 4.60 -23.92
CA HIS A 9 -57.37 4.69 -22.95
C HIS A 9 -56.93 5.25 -21.60
N ARG A 10 -57.67 6.28 -21.13
CA ARG A 10 -57.80 6.68 -19.72
C ARG A 10 -59.03 6.01 -19.11
N PHE A 11 -58.94 5.61 -17.84
CA PHE A 11 -60.08 5.72 -16.93
C PHE A 11 -59.62 6.04 -15.50
N THR A 12 -60.49 6.73 -14.78
CA THR A 12 -60.26 7.58 -13.60
C THR A 12 -60.89 7.02 -12.32
N ARG A 13 -60.32 7.35 -11.13
CA ARG A 13 -60.98 7.74 -9.85
C ARG A 13 -59.86 7.86 -8.78
N ARG A 14 -59.50 9.01 -8.21
CA ARG A 14 -60.18 9.97 -7.30
C ARG A 14 -60.54 9.36 -5.94
N GLY A 15 -59.92 9.90 -4.87
CA GLY A 15 -60.22 9.64 -3.46
C GLY A 15 -59.13 10.24 -2.55
N GLU A 16 -59.28 11.52 -2.20
CA GLU A 16 -58.57 12.23 -1.14
C GLU A 16 -59.03 11.74 0.24
N ASP A 17 -58.17 11.74 1.27
CA ASP A 17 -58.45 12.40 2.56
C ASP A 17 -57.15 12.56 3.37
N VAL A 18 -57.22 13.48 4.32
CA VAL A 18 -56.23 14.45 4.79
C VAL A 18 -55.83 14.13 6.24
N SER A 19 -54.71 14.73 6.70
CA SER A 19 -54.46 15.14 8.09
C SER A 19 -54.09 14.03 9.10
N ARG A 20 -53.15 14.19 10.05
CA ARG A 20 -52.55 15.37 10.69
C ARG A 20 -51.24 14.97 11.39
N ASP A 21 -50.29 15.90 11.38
CA ASP A 21 -49.18 16.00 12.32
C ASP A 21 -49.65 16.09 13.78
N LEU A 22 -48.86 15.56 14.73
CA LEU A 22 -48.10 16.41 15.67
C LEU A 22 -47.23 15.55 16.61
N ARG A 23 -45.95 15.93 16.66
CA ARG A 23 -45.00 15.59 17.71
C ARG A 23 -45.19 16.51 18.92
N VAL A 24 -44.70 16.02 20.07
CA VAL A 24 -43.82 16.73 21.02
C VAL A 24 -44.40 17.26 22.36
N LEU A 25 -43.74 16.77 23.44
CA LEU A 25 -43.34 17.36 24.72
C LEU A 25 -44.24 17.30 25.97
N SER A 26 -43.65 16.65 27.00
CA SER A 26 -43.88 16.75 28.46
C SER A 26 -43.60 18.18 29.00
N PRO A 27 -43.89 18.57 30.27
CA PRO A 27 -43.45 17.90 31.53
C PRO A 27 -44.41 17.97 32.74
N GLY A 28 -44.17 17.15 33.75
CA GLY A 28 -44.81 17.23 35.07
C GLY A 28 -43.88 16.70 36.16
N PHE A 29 -43.47 17.57 37.07
CA PHE A 29 -42.50 17.35 38.16
C PHE A 29 -43.26 16.94 39.43
N GLY A 30 -42.74 15.96 40.19
CA GLY A 30 -43.29 15.57 41.49
C GLY A 30 -42.30 14.69 42.25
N ARG A 31 -41.84 15.19 43.39
CA ARG A 31 -40.87 14.59 44.31
C ARG A 31 -41.47 13.36 45.02
N GLU A 32 -40.67 12.35 45.32
CA GLU A 32 -40.27 11.94 46.68
C GLU A 32 -39.56 10.59 46.70
N SER A 33 -38.61 10.51 47.62
CA SER A 33 -37.64 9.44 47.86
C SER A 33 -38.30 8.22 48.53
N ILE A 34 -38.05 7.00 48.06
CA ILE A 34 -38.07 5.77 48.89
C ILE A 34 -37.04 4.76 48.36
N LEU A 35 -36.30 4.21 49.32
CA LEU A 35 -35.19 3.26 49.28
C LEU A 35 -35.68 1.81 49.03
N HIS A 36 -35.04 1.09 48.06
CA HIS A 36 -34.76 -0.37 47.97
C HIS A 36 -35.93 -1.37 48.28
N ILE A 37 -36.23 -2.46 47.54
CA ILE A 37 -35.43 -3.58 47.00
C ILE A 37 -36.32 -4.39 46.01
N GLY A 38 -35.76 -4.81 44.85
CA GLY A 38 -36.02 -6.14 44.26
C GLY A 38 -37.22 -6.37 43.34
N HIS A 39 -37.03 -6.24 42.02
CA HIS A 39 -37.11 -7.36 41.05
C HIS A 39 -37.24 -6.90 39.57
N THR A 40 -36.57 -7.66 38.70
CA THR A 40 -36.94 -8.08 37.33
C THR A 40 -36.28 -7.43 36.08
N ILE A 41 -35.90 -8.36 35.18
CA ILE A 41 -35.73 -8.32 33.72
C ILE A 41 -34.42 -7.74 33.16
N ARG A 42 -33.47 -8.66 32.87
CA ARG A 42 -32.44 -8.42 31.85
C ARG A 42 -32.80 -9.25 30.61
N PHE A 43 -33.10 -8.57 29.51
CA PHE A 43 -33.34 -9.16 28.20
C PHE A 43 -32.12 -9.97 27.75
N TYR A 44 -32.31 -11.24 27.41
CA TYR A 44 -31.32 -12.05 26.70
C TYR A 44 -31.66 -12.00 25.21
N GLN A 45 -30.96 -11.16 24.44
CA GLN A 45 -31.00 -11.20 22.99
C GLN A 45 -29.79 -11.99 22.50
N MET A 46 -30.09 -13.07 21.79
CA MET A 46 -29.15 -14.06 21.27
C MET A 46 -28.07 -13.42 20.40
N HIS A 47 -26.81 -13.81 20.60
CA HIS A 47 -25.77 -13.77 19.57
C HIS A 47 -25.24 -15.18 19.40
N THR A 48 -25.56 -15.78 18.26
CA THR A 48 -24.88 -16.95 17.73
C THR A 48 -23.39 -16.61 17.52
N PRO A 49 -22.43 -17.42 17.97
CA PRO A 49 -21.03 -17.21 17.63
C PRO A 49 -20.86 -17.50 16.14
N GLY A 50 -20.63 -16.45 15.35
CA GLY A 50 -20.13 -16.60 13.99
C GLY A 50 -18.78 -17.32 14.04
N ALA A 51 -18.63 -18.37 13.23
CA ALA A 51 -17.37 -19.06 13.03
C ALA A 51 -16.24 -18.04 12.74
N PRO A 52 -15.00 -18.29 13.19
CA PRO A 52 -13.89 -17.42 12.83
C PRO A 52 -13.79 -17.41 11.31
N ILE A 53 -13.98 -16.22 10.72
CA ILE A 53 -13.63 -16.01 9.32
C ILE A 53 -12.14 -16.33 9.25
N ARG A 54 -11.81 -17.48 8.64
CA ARG A 54 -10.44 -17.87 8.29
C ARG A 54 -9.79 -16.64 7.69
N GLY A 55 -8.70 -16.19 8.32
CA GLY A 55 -8.01 -14.94 7.98
C GLY A 55 -7.94 -14.78 6.47
N ILE A 56 -8.63 -13.77 5.96
CA ILE A 56 -8.22 -13.15 4.72
C ILE A 56 -6.79 -12.71 5.03
N GLU A 57 -5.79 -13.36 4.45
CA GLU A 57 -4.46 -12.76 4.38
C GLU A 57 -4.68 -11.42 3.68
N MET A 58 -4.76 -10.36 4.50
CA MET A 58 -4.90 -8.99 4.06
C MET A 58 -3.54 -8.59 3.50
N GLY A 59 -3.27 -9.06 2.28
CA GLY A 59 -2.13 -8.63 1.48
C GLY A 59 -2.01 -7.13 1.54
N GLN A 60 -0.81 -6.62 1.79
CA GLN A 60 -0.61 -5.18 1.78
C GLN A 60 -0.56 -4.68 0.33
N ASN A 61 -1.04 -3.46 0.10
CA ASN A 61 -0.90 -2.86 -1.22
C ASN A 61 0.60 -2.68 -1.56
N ILE A 62 0.95 -2.81 -2.83
CA ILE A 62 2.35 -2.73 -3.28
C ILE A 62 3.03 -1.41 -2.88
N LEU A 63 2.33 -0.28 -2.95
CA LEU A 63 2.91 1.03 -2.63
C LEU A 63 3.30 1.16 -1.16
N ASN A 64 2.59 0.50 -0.25
CA ASN A 64 2.89 0.48 1.18
C ASN A 64 4.03 -0.48 1.49
N LEU A 65 4.11 -1.61 0.78
CA LEU A 65 5.23 -2.55 0.87
C LEU A 65 6.52 -1.87 0.43
N LEU A 66 6.54 -1.27 -0.76
CA LEU A 66 7.72 -0.58 -1.28
C LEU A 66 8.19 0.54 -0.34
N ARG A 67 7.27 1.36 0.22
CA ARG A 67 7.62 2.36 1.24
C ARG A 67 8.29 1.78 2.49
N GLN A 68 7.83 0.63 2.96
CA GLN A 68 8.46 -0.03 4.11
C GLN A 68 9.87 -0.50 3.77
N GLU A 69 10.06 -1.01 2.55
CA GLU A 69 11.39 -1.42 2.06
C GLU A 69 12.30 -0.20 1.89
N HIS A 70 11.81 0.89 1.31
CA HIS A 70 12.54 2.15 1.20
C HIS A 70 13.02 2.66 2.55
N ALA A 71 12.13 2.72 3.54
CA ALA A 71 12.47 3.15 4.90
C ALA A 71 13.57 2.27 5.50
N LYS A 72 13.47 0.94 5.35
CA LYS A 72 14.49 0.00 5.81
C LYS A 72 15.83 0.21 5.10
N MET A 73 15.83 0.35 3.78
CA MET A 73 17.05 0.54 2.99
C MET A 73 17.75 1.86 3.33
N LEU A 74 17.00 2.95 3.46
CA LEU A 74 17.55 4.25 3.84
C LEU A 74 18.15 4.23 5.25
N MET A 75 17.53 3.50 6.19
CA MET A 75 18.09 3.27 7.52
C MET A 75 19.41 2.48 7.44
N GLN A 76 19.43 1.35 6.72
CA GLN A 76 20.64 0.53 6.54
C GLN A 76 21.80 1.32 5.90
N LEU A 77 21.50 2.17 4.91
CA LEU A 77 22.49 3.06 4.28
C LEU A 77 23.03 4.10 5.25
N GLY A 78 22.16 4.71 6.06
CA GLY A 78 22.57 5.68 7.08
C GLY A 78 23.46 5.05 8.16
N GLU A 79 23.15 3.83 8.58
CA GLU A 79 24.00 3.08 9.51
C GLU A 79 25.35 2.74 8.88
N LEU A 80 25.37 2.23 7.65
CA LEU A 80 26.59 1.79 6.97
C LEU A 80 27.61 2.93 6.80
N GLN A 81 27.14 4.16 6.57
CA GLN A 81 27.97 5.36 6.45
C GLN A 81 28.74 5.70 7.75
N GLN A 82 28.20 5.32 8.91
CA GLN A 82 28.78 5.64 10.22
C GLN A 82 29.67 4.52 10.79
N ARG A 83 29.79 3.39 10.09
CA ARG A 83 30.46 2.19 10.60
C ARG A 83 31.96 2.20 10.35
N GLU A 84 32.69 1.64 11.31
CA GLU A 84 34.11 1.33 11.18
C GLU A 84 34.33 0.27 10.10
N ILE A 85 35.51 0.30 9.46
CA ILE A 85 35.85 -0.57 8.32
C ILE A 85 35.54 -2.05 8.57
N ARG A 86 35.86 -2.55 9.78
CA ARG A 86 35.65 -3.96 10.18
C ARG A 86 34.19 -4.42 10.15
N ASP A 87 33.23 -3.51 10.33
CA ASP A 87 31.80 -3.84 10.44
C ASP A 87 31.03 -3.55 9.13
N ARG A 88 31.66 -2.87 8.17
CA ARG A 88 31.02 -2.50 6.90
C ARG A 88 30.64 -3.71 6.06
N ALA A 89 31.44 -4.77 6.07
CA ALA A 89 31.25 -5.92 5.18
C ALA A 89 29.90 -6.65 5.41
N GLU A 90 29.57 -6.95 6.67
CA GLU A 90 28.31 -7.63 6.99
C GLU A 90 27.10 -6.72 6.75
N LEU A 91 27.15 -5.45 7.16
CA LEU A 91 26.06 -4.50 6.91
C LEU A 91 25.85 -4.21 5.42
N PHE A 92 26.93 -4.12 4.64
CA PHE A 92 26.82 -3.96 3.19
C PHE A 92 26.18 -5.19 2.54
N LYS A 93 26.51 -6.39 3.02
CA LYS A 93 25.86 -7.64 2.58
C LYS A 93 24.38 -7.67 2.94
N GLU A 94 24.02 -7.27 4.16
CA GLU A 94 22.61 -7.16 4.58
C GLU A 94 21.83 -6.14 3.75
N MET A 95 22.44 -4.97 3.46
CA MET A 95 21.84 -3.95 2.61
C MET A 95 21.60 -4.50 1.19
N LYS A 96 22.57 -5.19 0.58
CA LYS A 96 22.39 -5.84 -0.73
C LYS A 96 21.26 -6.87 -0.72
N ASN A 97 21.12 -7.63 0.37
CA ASN A 97 20.04 -8.61 0.53
C ASN A 97 18.65 -7.98 0.65
N THR A 98 18.57 -6.67 0.97
CA THR A 98 17.33 -5.90 0.89
C THR A 98 17.16 -5.26 -0.49
N LEU A 99 18.18 -4.55 -0.98
CA LEU A 99 18.13 -3.68 -2.16
C LEU A 99 18.01 -4.45 -3.49
N LEU A 100 18.79 -5.51 -3.68
CA LEU A 100 18.75 -6.24 -4.95
C LEU A 100 17.40 -6.97 -5.18
N PRO A 101 16.83 -7.67 -4.18
CA PRO A 101 15.50 -8.27 -4.34
C PRO A 101 14.38 -7.23 -4.48
N HIS A 102 14.54 -6.05 -3.90
CA HIS A 102 13.61 -4.93 -4.04
C HIS A 102 13.53 -4.47 -5.51
N MET A 103 14.65 -4.01 -6.08
CA MET A 103 14.72 -3.56 -7.49
C MET A 103 14.25 -4.65 -8.46
N ALA A 104 14.66 -5.90 -8.21
CA ALA A 104 14.25 -7.03 -9.05
C ALA A 104 12.74 -7.34 -8.94
N GLY A 105 12.13 -7.10 -7.77
CA GLY A 105 10.69 -7.24 -7.59
C GLY A 105 9.93 -6.17 -8.36
N GLU A 106 10.42 -4.93 -8.33
CA GLU A 106 9.81 -3.80 -9.04
C GLU A 106 9.84 -4.03 -10.54
N GLU A 107 10.99 -4.37 -11.10
CA GLU A 107 11.15 -4.64 -12.53
C GLU A 107 10.32 -5.82 -13.04
N ARG A 108 10.15 -6.87 -12.21
CA ARG A 108 9.43 -8.09 -12.63
C ARG A 108 7.93 -8.01 -12.39
N VAL A 109 7.48 -7.22 -11.41
CA VAL A 109 6.10 -7.26 -10.92
C VAL A 109 5.41 -5.90 -11.01
N PHE A 110 6.06 -4.82 -10.58
CA PHE A 110 5.43 -3.52 -10.47
C PHE A 110 5.49 -2.73 -11.79
N TYR A 111 6.68 -2.56 -12.34
CA TYR A 111 6.91 -1.77 -13.56
C TYR A 111 6.12 -2.25 -14.78
N PRO A 112 5.96 -3.56 -15.05
CA PRO A 112 5.11 -4.00 -16.16
C PRO A 112 3.66 -3.52 -16.01
N ARG A 113 3.17 -3.39 -14.77
CA ARG A 113 1.80 -2.90 -14.52
C ARG A 113 1.68 -1.40 -14.70
N LEU A 114 2.74 -0.64 -14.44
CA LEU A 114 2.79 0.79 -14.78
C LEU A 114 2.85 1.01 -16.29
N GLU A 115 3.64 0.20 -17.01
CA GLU A 115 3.71 0.22 -18.48
C GLU A 115 2.33 -0.09 -19.10
N GLU A 116 1.60 -1.07 -18.57
CA GLU A 116 0.21 -1.36 -19.00
C GLU A 116 -0.74 -0.16 -18.82
N GLN A 117 -0.45 0.77 -17.90
CA GLN A 117 -1.20 2.01 -17.69
C GLN A 117 -0.64 3.22 -18.49
N GLY A 118 0.30 2.97 -19.41
CA GLY A 118 0.92 4.00 -20.24
C GLY A 118 1.90 4.91 -19.49
N LEU A 119 2.52 4.42 -18.41
CA LEU A 119 3.53 5.17 -17.63
C LEU A 119 4.98 4.80 -18.03
N HIS A 120 5.21 4.57 -19.33
CA HIS A 120 6.49 4.07 -19.86
C HIS A 120 7.69 4.97 -19.56
N ASP A 121 7.53 6.29 -19.63
CA ASP A 121 8.62 7.25 -19.38
C ASP A 121 9.07 7.20 -17.91
N LEU A 122 8.12 7.05 -16.98
CA LEU A 122 8.42 6.88 -15.57
C LEU A 122 9.14 5.55 -15.33
N VAL A 123 8.69 4.46 -15.94
CA VAL A 123 9.38 3.18 -15.79
C VAL A 123 10.79 3.21 -16.40
N THR A 124 10.96 3.86 -17.55
CA THR A 124 12.27 4.01 -18.20
C THR A 124 13.25 4.73 -17.28
N GLY A 125 12.83 5.86 -16.68
CA GLY A 125 13.66 6.57 -15.71
C GLY A 125 14.04 5.72 -14.50
N SER A 126 13.10 4.93 -13.94
CA SER A 126 13.41 4.08 -12.76
C SER A 126 14.41 2.98 -13.11
N ARG A 127 14.31 2.39 -14.31
CA ARG A 127 15.26 1.37 -14.77
C ARG A 127 16.66 1.94 -14.99
N GLU A 128 16.78 3.19 -15.45
CA GLU A 128 18.10 3.84 -15.56
C GLU A 128 18.71 4.09 -14.16
N GLU A 129 17.90 4.52 -13.18
CA GLU A 129 18.34 4.65 -11.79
C GLU A 129 18.81 3.30 -11.22
N HIS A 130 18.09 2.21 -11.48
CA HIS A 130 18.51 0.85 -11.08
C HIS A 130 19.85 0.44 -11.68
N LYS A 131 20.10 0.74 -12.96
CA LYS A 131 21.40 0.44 -13.59
C LYS A 131 22.54 1.18 -12.91
N ILE A 132 22.33 2.45 -12.54
CA ILE A 132 23.31 3.26 -11.81
C ILE A 132 23.57 2.64 -10.43
N ILE A 133 22.51 2.30 -9.69
CA ILE A 133 22.60 1.66 -8.36
C ILE A 133 23.37 0.33 -8.47
N GLN A 134 23.05 -0.51 -9.45
CA GLN A 134 23.72 -1.79 -9.67
C GLN A 134 25.22 -1.60 -9.96
N ALA A 135 25.57 -0.65 -10.83
CA ALA A 135 26.97 -0.35 -11.15
C ALA A 135 27.77 0.11 -9.91
N LEU A 136 27.15 0.89 -9.03
CA LEU A 136 27.77 1.33 -7.76
C LEU A 136 27.96 0.16 -6.78
N ILE A 137 26.97 -0.74 -6.68
CA ILE A 137 27.09 -1.98 -5.90
C ILE A 137 28.25 -2.84 -6.43
N ASP A 138 28.35 -3.00 -7.74
CA ASP A 138 29.42 -3.79 -8.38
C ASP A 138 30.78 -3.16 -8.15
N ARG A 139 30.88 -1.82 -8.20
CA ARG A 139 32.11 -1.11 -7.86
C ARG A 139 32.51 -1.33 -6.40
N LEU A 140 31.57 -1.23 -5.45
CA LEU A 140 31.83 -1.50 -4.02
C LEU A 140 32.23 -2.96 -3.75
N ASN A 141 31.74 -3.92 -4.54
CA ASN A 141 32.18 -5.32 -4.43
C ASN A 141 33.64 -5.53 -4.87
N ASN A 142 34.17 -4.64 -5.70
CA ASN A 142 35.53 -4.74 -6.27
C ASN A 142 36.55 -3.83 -5.59
N ILE A 143 36.11 -2.88 -4.76
CA ILE A 143 37.01 -2.04 -3.95
C ILE A 143 37.48 -2.84 -2.73
N SER A 144 38.78 -2.83 -2.46
CA SER A 144 39.31 -3.36 -1.22
C SER A 144 38.81 -2.51 -0.06
N THR A 145 38.34 -3.12 1.03
CA THR A 145 37.96 -2.37 2.23
C THR A 145 39.12 -1.64 2.91
N ALA A 146 40.37 -1.94 2.51
CA ALA A 146 41.56 -1.20 2.93
C ALA A 146 41.74 0.14 2.18
N ASP A 147 41.08 0.31 1.03
CA ASP A 147 41.10 1.54 0.24
C ASP A 147 39.96 2.44 0.72
N GLU A 148 40.14 3.03 1.92
CA GLU A 148 39.06 3.70 2.67
C GLU A 148 38.44 4.88 1.92
N GLU A 149 39.25 5.72 1.24
CA GLU A 149 38.78 6.90 0.51
C GLU A 149 37.85 6.52 -0.65
N ASP A 150 38.32 5.63 -1.54
CA ASP A 150 37.54 5.15 -2.68
C ASP A 150 36.24 4.46 -2.24
N TRP A 151 36.31 3.67 -1.16
CA TRP A 151 35.12 2.99 -0.65
C TRP A 151 34.09 4.00 -0.13
N VAL A 152 34.52 4.99 0.66
CA VAL A 152 33.64 6.03 1.22
C VAL A 152 33.00 6.86 0.11
N ASP A 153 33.75 7.23 -0.92
CA ASP A 153 33.25 8.01 -2.05
C ASP A 153 32.18 7.26 -2.85
N VAL A 154 32.41 5.98 -3.15
CA VAL A 154 31.42 5.17 -3.88
C VAL A 154 30.20 4.87 -3.01
N MET A 155 30.40 4.65 -1.70
CA MET A 155 29.31 4.47 -0.76
C MET A 155 28.42 5.72 -0.69
N SER A 156 29.01 6.92 -0.67
CA SER A 156 28.26 8.17 -0.69
C SER A 156 27.44 8.32 -1.99
N GLN A 157 28.01 7.95 -3.13
CA GLN A 157 27.30 7.94 -4.42
C GLN A 157 26.12 6.95 -4.43
N LEU A 158 26.32 5.74 -3.89
CA LEU A 158 25.24 4.75 -3.79
C LEU A 158 24.10 5.26 -2.91
N GLN A 159 24.42 5.89 -1.78
CA GLN A 159 23.42 6.46 -0.89
C GLN A 159 22.59 7.55 -1.59
N GLU A 160 23.25 8.45 -2.34
CA GLU A 160 22.54 9.49 -3.09
C GLU A 160 21.68 8.91 -4.21
N ALA A 161 22.20 7.93 -4.95
CA ALA A 161 21.45 7.27 -6.01
C ALA A 161 20.18 6.58 -5.47
N VAL A 162 20.30 5.85 -4.35
CA VAL A 162 19.13 5.20 -3.71
C VAL A 162 18.16 6.23 -3.16
N ARG A 163 18.63 7.33 -2.54
CA ARG A 163 17.75 8.42 -2.10
C ARG A 163 16.98 9.05 -3.24
N GLY A 164 17.66 9.36 -4.34
CA GLY A 164 17.04 9.93 -5.54
C GLY A 164 15.97 9.01 -6.13
N HIS A 165 16.30 7.72 -6.26
CA HIS A 165 15.36 6.68 -6.70
C HIS A 165 14.12 6.64 -5.80
N VAL A 166 14.30 6.49 -4.48
CA VAL A 166 13.19 6.47 -3.50
C VAL A 166 12.34 7.74 -3.59
N ASP A 167 12.97 8.91 -3.69
CA ASP A 167 12.27 10.19 -3.73
C ASP A 167 11.37 10.30 -4.96
N ARG A 168 11.90 9.91 -6.12
CA ARG A 168 11.19 9.93 -7.40
C ARG A 168 10.07 8.90 -7.43
N GLU A 169 10.33 7.68 -6.97
CA GLU A 169 9.33 6.62 -6.81
C GLU A 169 8.16 7.12 -5.95
N GLU A 170 8.43 7.60 -4.75
CA GLU A 170 7.39 7.96 -3.79
C GLU A 170 6.63 9.25 -4.13
N LYS A 171 7.30 10.24 -4.74
CA LYS A 171 6.70 11.55 -5.06
C LYS A 171 6.14 11.64 -6.46
N THR A 172 6.55 10.78 -7.38
CA THR A 172 6.12 10.85 -8.78
C THR A 172 5.50 9.55 -9.25
N VAL A 173 6.20 8.41 -9.11
CA VAL A 173 5.71 7.14 -9.63
C VAL A 173 4.47 6.66 -8.86
N PHE A 174 4.49 6.70 -7.53
CA PHE A 174 3.42 6.17 -6.70
C PHE A 174 2.11 6.99 -6.80
N PRO A 175 2.14 8.33 -6.85
CA PRO A 175 0.93 9.13 -7.12
C PRO A 175 0.31 8.81 -8.48
N GLU A 176 1.11 8.66 -9.54
CA GLU A 176 0.61 8.31 -10.88
C GLU A 176 0.05 6.88 -10.90
N ALA A 177 0.73 5.93 -10.24
CA ALA A 177 0.23 4.57 -10.07
C ALA A 177 -1.13 4.54 -9.37
N ARG A 178 -1.29 5.30 -8.27
CA ARG A 178 -2.54 5.39 -7.51
C ARG A 178 -3.68 6.03 -8.30
N GLN A 179 -3.38 6.94 -9.23
CA GLN A 179 -4.40 7.54 -10.10
C GLN A 179 -4.90 6.58 -11.17
N LYS A 180 -4.05 5.67 -11.66
CA LYS A 180 -4.36 4.78 -12.80
C LYS A 180 -4.70 3.35 -12.43
N ILE A 181 -4.29 2.88 -11.25
CA ILE A 181 -4.45 1.50 -10.80
C ILE A 181 -5.39 1.49 -9.59
N ASP A 182 -6.48 0.72 -9.67
CA ASP A 182 -7.41 0.57 -8.55
C ASP A 182 -6.78 -0.18 -7.36
N ASP A 183 -7.35 0.05 -6.17
CA ASP A 183 -6.83 -0.52 -4.92
C ASP A 183 -6.82 -2.05 -4.90
N ALA A 184 -7.78 -2.70 -5.57
CA ALA A 184 -7.86 -4.15 -5.63
C ALA A 184 -6.70 -4.73 -6.46
N LEU A 185 -6.34 -4.08 -7.55
CA LEU A 185 -5.20 -4.44 -8.36
C LEU A 185 -3.88 -4.11 -7.64
N LEU A 186 -3.75 -2.98 -6.95
CA LEU A 186 -2.57 -2.67 -6.12
C LEU A 186 -2.33 -3.72 -5.02
N LEU A 187 -3.40 -4.25 -4.43
CA LEU A 187 -3.32 -5.33 -3.44
C LEU A 187 -2.88 -6.66 -4.07
N ARG A 188 -3.40 -7.00 -5.25
CA ARG A 188 -2.95 -8.18 -6.01
C ARG A 188 -1.49 -8.08 -6.46
N ILE A 189 -1.03 -6.90 -6.86
CA ILE A 189 0.37 -6.65 -7.22
C ILE A 189 1.25 -6.86 -5.98
N GLY A 190 0.84 -6.36 -4.81
CA GLY A 190 1.57 -6.55 -3.54
C GLY A 190 1.79 -8.03 -3.21
N ASN A 191 0.74 -8.85 -3.29
CA ASN A 191 0.87 -10.30 -3.06
C ASN A 191 1.85 -10.96 -4.04
N ARG A 192 1.78 -10.62 -5.33
CA ARG A 192 2.71 -11.15 -6.33
C ARG A 192 4.15 -10.70 -6.11
N PHE A 193 4.34 -9.50 -5.59
CA PHE A 193 5.65 -8.94 -5.28
C PHE A 193 6.32 -9.72 -4.15
N GLU A 194 5.61 -9.94 -3.04
CA GLU A 194 6.09 -10.77 -1.93
C GLU A 194 6.42 -12.21 -2.37
N GLU A 195 5.55 -12.84 -3.17
CA GLU A 195 5.82 -14.17 -3.73
C GLU A 195 7.07 -14.20 -4.62
N ALA A 196 7.26 -13.17 -5.44
CA ALA A 196 8.42 -13.06 -6.33
C ALA A 196 9.71 -12.87 -5.52
N LYS A 197 9.68 -12.06 -4.46
CA LYS A 197 10.82 -11.85 -3.57
C LYS A 197 11.17 -13.11 -2.77
N GLY A 198 10.18 -13.81 -2.23
CA GLY A 198 10.39 -15.09 -1.54
C GLY A 198 11.07 -16.13 -2.43
N LYS A 199 10.72 -16.17 -3.72
CA LYS A 199 11.38 -17.04 -4.73
C LYS A 199 12.76 -16.52 -5.15
N ALA A 200 12.95 -15.21 -5.24
CA ALA A 200 14.24 -14.60 -5.58
C ALA A 200 15.27 -14.81 -4.46
N HIS A 201 14.85 -14.88 -3.19
CA HIS A 201 15.74 -15.25 -2.08
C HIS A 201 16.34 -16.67 -2.24
N LEU A 202 15.74 -17.52 -3.07
CA LEU A 202 16.22 -18.88 -3.38
C LEU A 202 17.10 -18.97 -4.63
N ARG A 203 17.29 -17.86 -5.37
CA ARG A 203 18.12 -17.83 -6.59
C ARG A 203 19.04 -16.60 -6.59
N PRO A 204 20.37 -16.78 -6.53
CA PRO A 204 21.30 -15.66 -6.70
C PRO A 204 21.01 -14.96 -8.02
N LEU A 205 20.98 -13.63 -7.99
CA LEU A 205 21.08 -12.84 -9.22
C LEU A 205 22.47 -13.13 -9.80
N ARG A 206 22.48 -13.68 -11.01
CA ARG A 206 23.70 -13.99 -11.77
C ARG A 206 24.17 -12.74 -12.50
#